data_AF-A0A8C4QDK7-F1
#
_entry.id   AF-A0A8C4QDK7-F1
#
_cell.length_a   1.000
_cell.length_b   1.000
_cell.length_c   1.000
_cell.angle_alpha   90.00
_cell.angle_beta   90.00
_cell.angle_gamma   90.00
#
_symmetry.space_group_name_H-M   'P 1'
#
loop_
_entity.id
_entity.type
_entity.pdbx_description
1 polymer ?
#
loop_
_entity_poly.entity_id
_entity_poly.type
_entity_poly.pdbx_seq_one_letter_code
_entity_poly.pdbx_strand_id
1 'polypeptide(L)'
;MAGGSAMSLRLPLTFLLGLAAWSEADKEESWYTAFVNVTYTDPQSGHVHTERSECGRYGDDSPKAAAGGALLAALGDRSGCDPWATRFAIPAGCTSWMALVGKTNCTVRDKIVVAAERNASAVLVYNAPGTGNTTSALHTGDMVVVMVTELKGKELLALLERNVTVMLHVTVGTRNIQKLVSRTSVVFVSISFIVLMIISLAWLVFYYVQRLRYANARDRNQRRLGDAAKKAIVKLPLKTIRKGDQVGVLLNILKALGLPVRSQATTLTTKPTPG
;
A
#
# COMPACT_ATOMS: atom_id res chain seq x y z
N MET A 1 48.85 22.77 1.37
CA MET A 1 47.80 23.18 2.34
C MET A 1 46.51 23.40 1.57
N ALA A 2 45.44 22.74 2.01
CA ALA A 2 44.00 22.92 1.73
C ALA A 2 43.56 23.12 0.26
N GLY A 3 42.81 22.24 -0.39
CA GLY A 3 41.71 21.41 0.12
C GLY A 3 40.38 22.12 -0.15
N GLY A 4 39.72 21.77 -1.24
CA GLY A 4 38.42 22.32 -1.64
C GLY A 4 37.72 21.36 -2.59
N SER A 5 37.16 20.30 -2.00
CA SER A 5 36.61 19.12 -2.66
C SER A 5 35.47 19.44 -3.62
N ALA A 6 35.53 18.80 -4.78
CA ALA A 6 34.40 18.65 -5.69
C ALA A 6 33.23 17.98 -4.95
N MET A 7 32.18 18.75 -4.67
CA MET A 7 30.91 18.24 -4.16
C MET A 7 30.21 17.51 -5.31
N SER A 8 30.59 16.25 -5.49
CA SER A 8 29.99 15.31 -6.43
C SER A 8 28.50 15.19 -6.11
N LEU A 9 27.65 15.74 -6.98
CA LEU A 9 26.20 15.62 -6.93
C LEU A 9 25.79 14.21 -7.38
N ARG A 10 26.20 13.21 -6.61
CA ARG A 10 25.76 11.83 -6.76
C ARG A 10 24.94 11.48 -5.54
N LEU A 11 23.62 11.67 -5.68
CA LEU A 11 22.50 10.82 -5.24
C LEU A 11 21.23 11.70 -5.29
N PRO A 12 20.12 11.22 -5.87
CA PRO A 12 19.55 9.94 -5.48
C PRO A 12 18.91 9.16 -6.65
N LEU A 13 19.72 8.58 -7.55
CA LEU A 13 19.22 7.48 -8.39
C LEU A 13 19.00 6.21 -7.53
N THR A 14 19.66 6.13 -6.37
CA THR A 14 19.50 5.06 -5.38
C THR A 14 18.20 5.14 -4.58
N PHE A 15 17.57 6.31 -4.48
CA PHE A 15 16.30 6.46 -3.75
C PHE A 15 15.09 6.01 -4.60
N LEU A 16 15.22 6.05 -5.93
CA LEU A 16 14.24 5.46 -6.84
C LEU A 16 14.40 3.93 -6.98
N LEU A 17 15.61 3.40 -6.79
CA LEU A 17 15.85 1.95 -6.77
C LEU A 17 15.47 1.29 -5.43
N GLY A 18 15.30 2.07 -4.34
CA GLY A 18 14.87 1.56 -3.04
C GLY A 18 13.40 1.12 -2.97
N LEU A 19 12.57 1.49 -3.95
CA LEU A 19 11.17 1.06 -4.03
C LEU A 19 10.96 -0.22 -4.83
N ALA A 20 11.97 -0.71 -5.55
CA ALA A 20 11.89 -1.93 -6.34
C ALA A 20 12.23 -3.21 -5.54
N ALA A 21 12.63 -3.07 -4.27
CA ALA A 21 13.13 -4.16 -3.44
C ALA A 21 12.10 -4.70 -2.41
N TRP A 22 10.80 -4.65 -2.75
CA TRP A 22 9.78 -5.37 -2.00
C TRP A 22 9.01 -6.27 -2.98
N SER A 23 9.70 -7.28 -3.50
CA SER A 23 9.03 -8.49 -3.96
C SER A 23 9.19 -9.53 -2.85
N GLU A 24 8.58 -9.24 -1.70
CA GLU A 24 8.16 -10.32 -0.81
C GLU A 24 7.16 -11.13 -1.64
N ALA A 25 7.37 -12.44 -1.77
CA ALA A 25 6.44 -13.30 -2.46
C ALA A 25 5.05 -13.18 -1.78
N ASP A 26 4.17 -12.36 -2.35
CA ASP A 26 2.77 -12.26 -1.97
C ASP A 26 2.10 -13.58 -2.32
N LYS A 27 2.29 -14.60 -1.47
CA LYS A 27 1.44 -15.78 -1.46
C LYS A 27 0.04 -15.28 -1.14
N GLU A 28 -0.87 -15.39 -2.11
CA GLU A 28 -2.30 -15.26 -1.85
C GLU A 28 -2.66 -16.09 -0.62
N GLU A 29 -2.97 -15.43 0.50
CA GLU A 29 -3.41 -16.10 1.72
C GLU A 29 -4.87 -16.56 1.52
N SER A 30 -5.03 -17.57 0.67
CA SER A 30 -6.30 -18.24 0.42
C SER A 30 -6.38 -19.49 1.28
N TRP A 31 -7.41 -19.57 2.11
CA TRP A 31 -7.65 -20.68 3.01
C TRP A 31 -9.06 -21.23 2.83
N TYR A 32 -9.25 -22.49 3.21
CA TYR A 32 -10.53 -23.18 3.10
C TYR A 32 -11.12 -23.39 4.48
N THR A 33 -12.36 -22.94 4.70
CA THR A 33 -13.12 -23.36 5.88
C THR A 33 -13.47 -24.85 5.77
N ALA A 34 -13.81 -25.45 6.89
CA ALA A 34 -14.33 -26.79 7.00
C ALA A 34 -15.68 -26.75 7.70
N PHE A 35 -16.67 -27.41 7.10
CA PHE A 35 -17.87 -27.79 7.82
C PHE A 35 -17.54 -29.00 8.67
N VAL A 36 -17.81 -28.89 9.97
CA VAL A 36 -17.66 -29.95 10.95
C VAL A 36 -19.06 -30.44 11.30
N ASN A 37 -19.35 -31.70 10.95
CA ASN A 37 -20.61 -32.37 11.29
C ASN A 37 -20.36 -33.34 12.44
N VAL A 38 -21.01 -33.08 13.57
CA VAL A 38 -20.88 -33.85 14.81
C VAL A 38 -22.17 -34.60 15.04
N THR A 39 -22.06 -35.91 15.23
CA THR A 39 -23.19 -36.79 15.54
C THR A 39 -22.88 -37.60 16.79
N TYR A 40 -23.74 -37.57 17.78
CA TYR A 40 -23.60 -38.36 19.01
C TYR A 40 -24.96 -38.67 19.62
N THR A 41 -25.03 -39.75 20.39
CA THR A 41 -26.23 -40.09 21.18
C THR A 41 -26.07 -39.50 22.56
N ASP A 42 -27.00 -38.64 22.98
CA ASP A 42 -26.97 -38.06 24.31
C ASP A 42 -27.23 -39.15 25.37
N PRO A 43 -26.33 -39.35 26.34
CA PRO A 43 -26.50 -40.38 27.36
C PRO A 43 -27.68 -40.12 28.30
N GLN A 44 -28.17 -38.88 28.43
CA GLN A 44 -29.30 -38.58 29.34
C GLN A 44 -30.65 -38.74 28.66
N SER A 45 -30.79 -38.25 27.43
CA SER A 45 -32.07 -38.30 26.70
C SER A 45 -32.20 -39.52 25.78
N GLY A 46 -31.10 -40.18 25.43
CA GLY A 46 -31.08 -41.24 24.42
C GLY A 46 -31.33 -40.74 22.98
N HIS A 47 -31.52 -39.43 22.80
CA HIS A 47 -31.73 -38.83 21.48
C HIS A 47 -30.40 -38.66 20.73
N VAL A 48 -30.45 -38.88 19.42
CA VAL A 48 -29.31 -38.61 18.53
C VAL A 48 -29.25 -37.11 18.26
N HIS A 49 -28.19 -36.47 18.73
CA HIS A 49 -27.88 -35.08 18.43
C HIS A 49 -26.99 -35.00 17.20
N THR A 50 -27.33 -34.10 16.27
CA THR A 50 -26.58 -33.86 15.03
C THR A 50 -26.41 -32.36 14.84
N GLU A 51 -25.17 -31.89 14.74
CA GLU A 51 -24.84 -30.49 14.56
C GLU A 51 -23.85 -30.32 13.40
N ARG A 52 -24.18 -29.41 12.47
CA ARG A 52 -23.29 -29.01 11.39
C ARG A 52 -22.92 -27.54 11.55
N SER A 53 -21.62 -27.25 11.69
CA SER A 53 -21.12 -25.88 11.82
C SER A 53 -19.87 -25.63 10.96
N GLU A 54 -19.79 -24.46 10.34
CA GLU A 54 -18.61 -24.00 9.59
C GLU A 54 -17.59 -23.35 10.54
N CYS A 55 -17.08 -24.15 11.50
CA CYS A 55 -16.17 -23.67 12.55
C CYS A 55 -14.72 -24.12 12.37
N GLY A 56 -14.44 -24.92 11.34
CA GLY A 56 -13.10 -25.43 11.06
C GLY A 56 -12.37 -24.68 9.95
N ARG A 57 -11.04 -24.82 9.89
CA ARG A 57 -10.17 -24.41 8.78
C ARG A 57 -9.29 -25.59 8.38
N TYR A 58 -9.27 -25.93 7.09
CA TYR A 58 -8.33 -26.91 6.57
C TYR A 58 -6.90 -26.39 6.70
N GLY A 59 -5.95 -27.28 7.01
CA GLY A 59 -4.54 -26.93 6.98
C GLY A 59 -4.12 -26.45 5.59
N ASP A 60 -3.18 -25.51 5.50
CA ASP A 60 -2.89 -24.81 4.23
C ASP A 60 -2.50 -25.83 3.14
N ASP A 61 -1.63 -26.78 3.47
CA ASP A 61 -1.15 -27.85 2.58
C ASP A 61 -1.92 -29.18 2.72
N SER A 62 -2.92 -29.27 3.60
CA SER A 62 -3.75 -30.47 3.75
C SER A 62 -4.56 -30.74 2.47
N PRO A 63 -4.78 -32.01 2.08
CA PRO A 63 -5.77 -32.35 1.08
C PRO A 63 -7.14 -31.76 1.43
N LYS A 64 -7.79 -31.12 0.44
CA LYS A 64 -9.12 -30.53 0.58
C LYS A 64 -10.17 -31.59 0.20
N ALA A 65 -10.26 -32.63 1.01
CA ALA A 65 -11.16 -33.76 0.82
C ALA A 65 -12.09 -33.92 2.03
N ALA A 66 -13.21 -34.61 1.81
CA ALA A 66 -14.07 -35.02 2.91
C ALA A 66 -13.43 -36.21 3.65
N ALA A 67 -13.54 -36.20 4.98
CA ALA A 67 -13.08 -37.29 5.83
C ALA A 67 -14.06 -37.47 6.99
N GLY A 68 -14.23 -38.69 7.47
CA GLY A 68 -15.14 -38.95 8.58
C GLY A 68 -14.87 -40.28 9.25
N GLY A 69 -15.28 -40.39 10.51
CA GLY A 69 -15.09 -41.58 11.32
C GLY A 69 -15.39 -41.31 12.79
N ALA A 70 -15.22 -42.35 13.61
CA ALA A 70 -15.31 -42.21 15.06
C ALA A 70 -14.21 -41.25 15.55
N LEU A 71 -14.58 -40.26 16.37
CA LEU A 71 -13.63 -39.30 16.93
C LEU A 71 -12.98 -39.89 18.18
N LEU A 72 -11.66 -39.94 18.22
CA LEU A 72 -10.90 -40.47 19.36
C LEU A 72 -9.91 -39.43 19.89
N ALA A 73 -9.93 -39.21 21.20
CA ALA A 73 -8.95 -38.36 21.87
C ALA A 73 -7.71 -39.17 22.25
N ALA A 74 -6.55 -38.51 22.23
CA ALA A 74 -5.31 -39.07 22.78
C ALA A 74 -5.46 -39.32 24.29
N LEU A 75 -5.27 -40.58 24.69
CA LEU A 75 -5.18 -41.02 26.09
C LEU A 75 -3.81 -40.64 26.64
N GLY A 76 -3.79 -40.02 27.82
CA GLY A 76 -2.57 -39.52 28.45
C GLY A 76 -2.23 -38.12 27.95
N ASP A 77 -1.12 -37.97 27.21
CA ASP A 77 -0.73 -36.69 26.64
C ASP A 77 -1.67 -36.30 25.49
N ARG A 78 -2.66 -35.47 25.82
CA ARG A 78 -3.69 -34.96 24.90
C ARG A 78 -3.13 -34.14 23.73
N SER A 79 -1.84 -33.81 23.80
CA SER A 79 -1.17 -33.11 22.72
C SER A 79 -0.73 -34.04 21.58
N GLY A 80 -0.66 -35.35 21.79
CA GLY A 80 -0.33 -36.31 20.72
C GLY A 80 1.10 -36.19 20.18
N CYS A 81 2.04 -35.76 21.02
CA CYS A 81 3.42 -35.48 20.63
C CYS A 81 4.35 -36.70 20.69
N ASP A 82 4.13 -37.58 21.66
CA ASP A 82 5.00 -38.73 21.89
C ASP A 82 4.38 -40.01 21.28
N PRO A 83 5.03 -40.67 20.30
CA PRO A 83 4.50 -41.88 19.69
C PRO A 83 4.31 -43.05 20.66
N TRP A 84 5.11 -43.14 21.72
CA TRP A 84 5.07 -44.25 22.68
C TRP A 84 4.09 -43.99 23.83
N ALA A 85 3.91 -42.73 24.22
CA ALA A 85 2.97 -42.34 25.28
C ALA A 85 1.55 -42.12 24.75
N THR A 86 1.40 -41.62 23.52
CA THR A 86 0.08 -41.30 22.93
C THR A 86 -0.63 -42.58 22.50
N ARG A 87 -1.78 -42.85 23.12
CA ARG A 87 -2.64 -43.99 22.76
C ARG A 87 -4.02 -43.51 22.36
N PHE A 88 -4.66 -44.23 21.45
CA PHE A 88 -6.06 -44.00 21.07
C PHE A 88 -6.83 -45.29 21.36
N ALA A 89 -7.98 -45.19 22.03
CA ALA A 89 -8.86 -46.33 22.27
C ALA A 89 -9.68 -46.59 21.00
N ILE A 90 -9.08 -47.31 20.05
CA ILE A 90 -9.73 -47.65 18.78
C ILE A 90 -10.73 -48.79 19.03
N PRO A 91 -12.05 -48.57 18.85
CA PRO A 91 -13.04 -49.62 19.06
C PRO A 91 -12.85 -50.76 18.04
N ALA A 92 -13.03 -52.01 18.49
CA ALA A 92 -12.95 -53.17 17.61
C ALA A 92 -14.03 -53.10 16.51
N GLY A 93 -13.60 -53.09 15.24
CA GLY A 93 -14.49 -52.97 14.08
C GLY A 93 -14.63 -51.56 13.48
N CYS A 94 -13.98 -50.54 14.05
CA CYS A 94 -13.90 -49.22 13.40
C CYS A 94 -12.91 -49.25 12.22
N THR A 95 -13.43 -49.12 11.00
CA THR A 95 -12.63 -49.07 9.76
C THR A 95 -12.11 -47.67 9.43
N SER A 96 -12.74 -46.62 9.96
CA SER A 96 -12.31 -45.22 9.81
C SER A 96 -12.56 -44.44 11.11
N TRP A 97 -11.54 -43.72 11.58
CA TRP A 97 -11.58 -42.92 12.80
C TRP A 97 -10.71 -41.67 12.67
N MET A 98 -11.03 -40.62 13.41
CA MET A 98 -10.35 -39.32 13.38
C MET A 98 -9.68 -39.04 14.73
N ALA A 99 -8.46 -38.50 14.71
CA ALA A 99 -7.73 -38.16 15.92
C ALA A 99 -8.05 -36.73 16.39
N LEU A 100 -8.43 -36.57 17.66
CA LEU A 100 -8.58 -35.26 18.32
C LEU A 100 -7.33 -34.95 19.15
N VAL A 101 -6.62 -33.87 18.79
CA VAL A 101 -5.36 -33.47 19.45
C VAL A 101 -5.33 -31.96 19.74
N GLY A 102 -4.72 -31.58 20.85
CA GLY A 102 -4.49 -30.17 21.18
C GLY A 102 -3.33 -29.58 20.39
N LYS A 103 -3.43 -28.31 19.99
CA LYS A 103 -2.38 -27.61 19.22
C LYS A 103 -1.04 -27.45 19.96
N THR A 104 -1.04 -27.39 21.29
CA THR A 104 0.14 -27.07 22.11
C THR A 104 1.14 -28.23 22.25
N ASN A 105 2.29 -28.00 22.91
CA ASN A 105 3.40 -28.92 23.23
C ASN A 105 4.37 -29.30 22.11
N CYS A 106 3.91 -29.53 20.88
CA CYS A 106 4.77 -29.88 19.75
C CYS A 106 4.20 -29.38 18.43
N THR A 107 4.92 -29.63 17.33
CA THR A 107 4.49 -29.19 16.01
C THR A 107 3.25 -29.97 15.54
N VAL A 108 2.44 -29.34 14.68
CA VAL A 108 1.28 -30.02 14.07
C VAL A 108 1.72 -31.23 13.24
N ARG A 109 2.91 -31.16 12.64
CA ARG A 109 3.51 -32.25 11.87
C ARG A 109 3.72 -33.51 12.72
N ASP A 110 4.28 -33.37 13.92
CA ASP A 110 4.56 -34.52 14.79
C ASP A 110 3.26 -35.25 15.18
N LYS A 111 2.21 -34.47 15.48
CA LYS A 111 0.87 -35.00 15.81
C LYS A 111 0.28 -35.83 14.67
N ILE A 112 0.49 -35.37 13.44
CA ILE A 112 -0.03 -36.03 12.24
C ILE A 112 0.73 -37.33 11.96
N VAL A 113 2.05 -37.36 12.18
CA VAL A 113 2.83 -38.59 12.07
C VAL A 113 2.32 -39.63 13.07
N VAL A 114 2.12 -39.25 14.34
CA VAL A 114 1.59 -40.15 15.36
C VAL A 114 0.17 -40.64 15.02
N ALA A 115 -0.70 -39.78 14.52
CA ALA A 115 -2.05 -40.17 14.11
C ALA A 115 -2.04 -41.11 12.89
N ALA A 116 -1.17 -40.84 11.90
CA ALA A 116 -1.02 -41.67 10.71
C ALA A 116 -0.48 -43.07 11.05
N GLU A 117 0.49 -43.18 11.97
CA GLU A 117 1.00 -44.46 12.48
C GLU A 117 -0.06 -45.31 13.21
N ARG A 118 -1.19 -44.70 13.59
CA ARG A 118 -2.31 -45.39 14.23
C ARG A 118 -3.48 -45.62 13.27
N ASN A 119 -3.30 -45.37 11.97
CA ASN A 119 -4.30 -45.50 10.93
C ASN A 119 -5.53 -44.60 11.14
N ALA A 120 -5.32 -43.37 11.64
CA ALA A 120 -6.37 -42.36 11.58
C ALA A 120 -6.65 -41.97 10.11
N SER A 121 -7.89 -41.62 9.78
CA SER A 121 -8.27 -41.11 8.47
C SER A 121 -8.10 -39.60 8.33
N ALA A 122 -8.15 -38.88 9.45
CA ALA A 122 -7.93 -37.44 9.52
C ALA A 122 -7.58 -37.00 10.95
N VAL A 123 -7.04 -35.78 11.06
CA VAL A 123 -6.66 -35.16 12.34
C VAL A 123 -7.45 -33.87 12.56
N LEU A 124 -8.14 -33.81 13.70
CA LEU A 124 -8.80 -32.61 14.20
C LEU A 124 -7.93 -31.95 15.28
N VAL A 125 -7.46 -30.75 14.99
CA VAL A 125 -6.57 -30.00 15.90
C VAL A 125 -7.35 -28.85 16.54
N TYR A 126 -7.47 -28.82 17.87
CA TYR A 126 -8.11 -27.69 18.55
C TYR A 126 -7.10 -26.68 19.07
N ASN A 127 -7.41 -25.39 18.92
CA ASN A 127 -6.56 -24.28 19.36
C ASN A 127 -6.39 -24.22 20.89
N ALA A 128 -5.32 -23.54 21.33
CA ALA A 128 -5.05 -23.29 22.74
C ALA A 128 -5.99 -22.21 23.34
N PRO A 129 -6.10 -22.11 24.68
CA PRO A 129 -6.82 -21.03 25.32
C PRO A 129 -6.38 -19.65 24.87
N GLY A 130 -7.36 -18.80 24.57
CA GLY A 130 -7.13 -17.39 24.23
C GLY A 130 -6.53 -17.12 22.85
N THR A 131 -6.36 -18.12 21.99
CA THR A 131 -5.72 -17.94 20.65
C THR A 131 -6.70 -17.44 19.56
N GLY A 132 -7.98 -17.21 19.89
CA GLY A 132 -9.00 -16.76 18.95
C GLY A 132 -9.14 -17.68 17.72
N ASN A 133 -9.64 -17.13 16.61
CA ASN A 133 -9.83 -17.86 15.34
C ASN A 133 -8.55 -17.99 14.50
N THR A 134 -7.38 -17.58 15.03
CA THR A 134 -6.12 -17.63 14.27
C THR A 134 -5.64 -19.07 14.12
N THR A 135 -5.73 -19.56 12.90
CA THR A 135 -5.51 -20.95 12.53
C THR A 135 -4.48 -20.98 11.41
N SER A 136 -3.21 -20.75 11.76
CA SER A 136 -2.09 -21.07 10.87
C SER A 136 -1.71 -22.54 11.07
N ALA A 137 -1.89 -23.35 10.03
CA ALA A 137 -1.31 -24.70 9.96
C ALA A 137 -0.28 -24.67 8.86
N LEU A 138 0.97 -24.45 9.25
CA LEU A 138 2.09 -24.49 8.33
C LEU A 138 2.47 -25.96 8.09
N HIS A 139 2.18 -26.40 6.86
CA HIS A 139 2.65 -27.60 6.17
C HIS A 139 2.41 -28.97 6.82
N THR A 140 1.47 -29.77 6.27
CA THR A 140 1.49 -31.21 6.57
C THR A 140 0.79 -32.14 5.56
N GLY A 141 1.61 -32.92 4.85
CA GLY A 141 1.36 -34.33 4.49
C GLY A 141 0.19 -34.64 3.56
N ASP A 142 -0.02 -35.94 3.32
CA ASP A 142 -1.08 -36.50 2.47
C ASP A 142 -2.38 -36.79 3.26
N MET A 143 -2.48 -36.28 4.49
CA MET A 143 -3.57 -36.57 5.42
C MET A 143 -4.47 -35.34 5.62
N VAL A 144 -5.77 -35.56 5.75
CA VAL A 144 -6.73 -34.46 5.99
C VAL A 144 -6.56 -33.92 7.41
N VAL A 145 -6.31 -32.61 7.52
CA VAL A 145 -6.13 -31.89 8.78
C VAL A 145 -7.08 -30.71 8.84
N VAL A 146 -7.88 -30.67 9.90
CA VAL A 146 -8.82 -29.58 10.16
C VAL A 146 -8.55 -28.99 11.54
N MET A 147 -8.32 -27.67 11.58
CA MET A 147 -8.20 -26.93 12.82
C MET A 147 -9.56 -26.38 13.24
N VAL A 148 -9.89 -26.50 14.53
CA VAL A 148 -11.11 -25.95 15.13
C VAL A 148 -10.79 -25.03 16.30
N THR A 149 -11.79 -24.23 16.69
CA THR A 149 -11.68 -23.38 17.86
C THR A 149 -11.49 -24.21 19.13
N GLU A 150 -10.87 -23.59 20.14
CA GLU A 150 -10.70 -24.22 21.46
C GLU A 150 -12.06 -24.64 22.06
N LEU A 151 -13.07 -23.77 21.95
CA LEU A 151 -14.40 -24.03 22.49
C LEU A 151 -14.99 -25.31 21.89
N LYS A 152 -14.90 -25.47 20.56
CA LYS A 152 -15.41 -26.67 19.89
C LYS A 152 -14.59 -27.91 20.25
N GLY A 153 -13.27 -27.79 20.33
CA GLY A 153 -12.41 -28.88 20.78
C GLY A 153 -12.71 -29.35 22.19
N LYS A 154 -12.93 -28.43 23.14
CA LYS A 154 -13.29 -28.73 24.53
C LYS A 154 -14.67 -29.38 24.64
N GLU A 155 -15.64 -28.92 23.86
CA GLU A 155 -16.97 -29.54 23.79
C GLU A 155 -16.88 -31.01 23.35
N LEU A 156 -16.16 -31.28 22.27
CA LEU A 156 -15.94 -32.64 21.77
C LEU A 156 -15.19 -33.50 22.78
N LEU A 157 -14.16 -32.95 23.42
CA LEU A 157 -13.38 -33.64 24.43
C LEU A 157 -14.23 -34.01 25.66
N ALA A 158 -15.11 -33.11 26.10
CA ALA A 158 -16.02 -33.37 27.21
C ALA A 158 -17.03 -34.50 26.92
N LEU A 159 -17.46 -34.64 25.66
CA LEU A 159 -18.28 -35.78 25.24
C LEU A 159 -17.50 -37.10 25.32
N LEU A 160 -16.26 -37.11 24.83
CA LEU A 160 -15.40 -38.29 24.85
C LEU A 160 -15.03 -38.73 26.29
N GLU A 161 -14.79 -37.77 27.20
CA GLU A 161 -14.54 -38.05 28.62
C GLU A 161 -15.72 -38.69 29.33
N ARG A 162 -16.95 -38.39 28.89
CA ARG A 162 -18.18 -39.03 29.38
C ARG A 162 -18.46 -40.38 28.74
N ASN A 163 -17.48 -40.92 28.00
CA ASN A 163 -17.58 -42.18 27.28
C ASN A 163 -18.70 -42.18 26.22
N VAL A 164 -18.99 -41.01 25.64
CA VAL A 164 -19.94 -40.88 24.54
C VAL A 164 -19.21 -41.08 23.21
N THR A 165 -19.73 -41.97 22.37
CA THR A 165 -19.19 -42.18 21.03
C THR A 165 -19.59 -41.03 20.12
N VAL A 166 -18.62 -40.23 19.70
CA VAL A 166 -18.83 -39.13 18.77
C VAL A 166 -18.40 -39.56 17.37
N MET A 167 -19.31 -39.42 16.40
CA MET A 167 -19.03 -39.62 14.99
C MET A 167 -18.87 -38.25 14.33
N LEU A 168 -17.73 -38.04 13.69
CA LEU A 168 -17.34 -36.76 13.09
C LEU A 168 -17.21 -36.90 11.59
N HIS A 169 -17.71 -35.92 10.85
CA HIS A 169 -17.52 -35.84 9.40
C HIS A 169 -17.18 -34.41 8.98
N VAL A 170 -16.03 -34.23 8.33
CA VAL A 170 -15.56 -32.94 7.83
C VAL A 170 -15.74 -32.85 6.32
N THR A 171 -16.23 -31.70 5.85
CA THR A 171 -16.36 -31.41 4.41
C THR A 171 -15.78 -30.05 4.08
N VAL A 172 -15.28 -29.90 2.86
CA VAL A 172 -14.74 -28.65 2.32
C VAL A 172 -15.82 -27.56 2.36
N GLY A 173 -15.48 -26.43 2.96
CA GLY A 173 -16.35 -25.26 3.04
C GLY A 173 -15.98 -24.18 2.01
N THR A 174 -16.23 -22.93 2.38
CA THR A 174 -15.92 -21.76 1.55
C THR A 174 -14.42 -21.50 1.43
N ARG A 175 -14.00 -21.15 0.21
CA ARG A 175 -12.66 -20.62 -0.05
C ARG A 175 -12.65 -19.15 0.35
N ASN A 176 -12.03 -18.85 1.49
CA ASN A 176 -11.79 -17.49 1.93
C ASN A 176 -10.47 -17.01 1.35
N ILE A 177 -10.56 -16.07 0.43
CA ILE A 177 -9.42 -15.30 -0.04
C ILE A 177 -9.39 -14.07 0.84
N GLN A 178 -8.38 -13.93 1.70
CA GLN A 178 -8.11 -12.60 2.25
C GLN A 178 -7.76 -11.73 1.04
N LYS A 179 -8.74 -10.93 0.62
CA LYS A 179 -8.64 -10.10 -0.57
C LYS A 179 -7.41 -9.21 -0.44
N LEU A 180 -6.34 -9.63 -1.11
CA LEU A 180 -5.24 -8.80 -1.63
C LEU A 180 -5.80 -7.85 -2.71
N VAL A 181 -6.96 -7.24 -2.44
CA VAL A 181 -7.59 -6.19 -3.24
C VAL A 181 -7.45 -4.88 -2.49
N SER A 182 -7.55 -4.89 -1.16
CA SER A 182 -7.33 -3.68 -0.35
C SER A 182 -5.84 -3.32 -0.25
N ARG A 183 -4.93 -4.29 -0.09
CA ARG A 183 -3.49 -3.98 0.00
C ARG A 183 -2.93 -3.44 -1.31
N THR A 184 -3.21 -4.10 -2.43
CA THR A 184 -2.71 -3.71 -3.76
C THR A 184 -3.35 -2.42 -4.26
N SER A 185 -4.65 -2.19 -3.98
CA SER A 185 -5.28 -0.89 -4.30
C SER A 185 -4.72 0.25 -3.45
N VAL A 186 -4.49 0.03 -2.15
CA VAL A 186 -3.89 1.05 -1.27
C VAL A 186 -2.45 1.35 -1.67
N VAL A 187 -1.66 0.33 -2.01
CA VAL A 187 -0.28 0.48 -2.52
C VAL A 187 -0.27 1.21 -3.88
N PHE A 188 -1.20 0.88 -4.78
CA PHE A 188 -1.33 1.56 -6.07
C PHE A 188 -1.68 3.05 -5.92
N VAL A 189 -2.62 3.37 -5.03
CA VAL A 189 -3.03 4.76 -4.74
C VAL A 189 -1.88 5.55 -4.08
N SER A 190 -1.15 4.96 -3.14
CA SER A 190 -0.05 5.64 -2.44
C SER A 190 1.16 5.89 -3.35
N ILE A 191 1.53 4.93 -4.20
CA ILE A 191 2.60 5.10 -5.19
C ILE A 191 2.25 6.25 -6.15
N SER A 192 1.01 6.28 -6.66
CA SER A 192 0.55 7.35 -7.54
C SER A 192 0.66 8.72 -6.88
N PHE A 193 0.28 8.83 -5.61
CA PHE A 193 0.38 10.08 -4.84
C PHE A 193 1.83 10.55 -4.65
N ILE A 194 2.75 9.64 -4.32
CA ILE A 194 4.18 9.96 -4.16
C ILE A 194 4.77 10.46 -5.48
N VAL A 195 4.46 9.80 -6.60
CA VAL A 195 4.93 10.20 -7.93
C VAL A 195 4.47 11.62 -8.27
N LEU A 196 3.19 11.95 -8.03
CA LEU A 196 2.66 13.30 -8.26
C LEU A 196 3.33 14.36 -7.37
N MET A 197 3.61 14.01 -6.10
CA MET A 197 4.33 14.89 -5.18
C MET A 197 5.73 15.21 -5.70
N ILE A 198 6.47 14.20 -6.17
CA ILE A 198 7.82 14.37 -6.73
C ILE A 198 7.80 15.24 -7.98
N ILE A 199 6.88 14.99 -8.91
CA ILE A 199 6.74 15.79 -10.15
C ILE A 199 6.47 17.26 -9.81
N SER A 200 5.56 17.52 -8.86
CA SER A 200 5.21 18.88 -8.42
C SER A 200 6.40 19.60 -7.77
N LEU A 201 7.15 18.91 -6.92
CA LEU A 201 8.36 19.46 -6.28
C LEU A 201 9.45 19.75 -7.31
N ALA A 202 9.70 18.84 -8.25
CA ALA A 202 10.68 19.05 -9.32
C ALA A 202 10.30 20.26 -10.20
N TRP A 203 9.02 20.41 -10.53
CA TRP A 203 8.52 21.54 -11.31
C TRP A 203 8.67 22.86 -10.55
N LEU A 204 8.37 22.89 -9.25
CA LEU A 204 8.56 24.08 -8.42
C LEU A 204 10.04 24.49 -8.32
N VAL A 205 10.93 23.52 -8.11
CA VAL A 205 12.38 23.77 -8.06
C VAL A 205 12.87 24.31 -9.41
N PHE A 206 12.46 23.70 -10.52
CA PHE A 206 12.83 24.17 -11.86
C PHE A 206 12.28 25.57 -12.14
N TYR A 207 11.01 25.82 -11.82
CA TYR A 207 10.39 27.14 -11.92
C TYR A 207 11.16 28.18 -11.11
N TYR A 208 11.55 27.86 -9.88
CA TYR A 208 12.31 28.75 -9.02
C TYR A 208 13.72 29.04 -9.57
N VAL A 209 14.44 28.00 -10.02
CA VAL A 209 15.78 28.16 -10.62
C VAL A 209 15.70 28.95 -11.92
N GLN A 210 14.75 28.64 -12.80
CA GLN A 210 14.52 29.41 -14.02
C GLN A 210 14.17 30.86 -13.71
N ARG A 211 13.29 31.10 -12.73
CA ARG A 211 12.90 32.46 -12.31
C ARG A 211 14.09 33.23 -11.77
N LEU A 212 14.94 32.62 -10.95
CA LEU A 212 16.14 33.24 -10.40
C LEU A 212 17.17 33.52 -11.49
N ARG A 213 17.41 32.58 -12.41
CA ARG A 213 18.32 32.80 -13.54
C ARG A 213 17.78 33.86 -14.50
N TYR A 214 16.47 33.90 -14.74
CA TYR A 214 15.83 34.90 -15.59
C TYR A 214 15.88 36.29 -14.96
N ALA A 215 15.62 36.42 -13.65
CA ALA A 215 15.76 37.68 -12.92
C ALA A 215 17.21 38.19 -12.93
N ASN A 216 18.18 37.30 -12.67
CA ASN A 216 19.60 37.65 -12.65
C ASN A 216 20.16 37.98 -14.05
N ALA A 217 19.65 37.34 -15.10
CA ALA A 217 20.00 37.68 -16.49
C ALA A 217 19.41 39.04 -16.90
N ARG A 218 18.15 39.30 -16.51
CA ARG A 218 17.49 40.59 -16.75
C ARG A 218 18.19 41.74 -16.03
N ASP A 219 18.60 41.55 -14.78
CA ASP A 219 19.33 42.55 -14.01
C ASP A 219 20.67 42.90 -14.69
N ARG A 220 21.42 41.88 -15.16
CA ARG A 220 22.66 42.13 -15.94
C ARG A 220 22.41 42.86 -17.25
N ASN A 221 21.35 42.50 -18.00
CA ASN A 221 21.02 43.16 -19.26
C ASN A 221 20.53 44.60 -19.05
N GLN A 222 19.75 44.86 -17.98
CA GLN A 222 19.28 46.21 -17.65
C GLN A 222 20.41 47.11 -17.16
N ARG A 223 21.37 46.59 -16.38
CA ARG A 223 22.57 47.36 -16.01
C ARG A 223 23.38 47.77 -17.25
N ARG A 224 23.57 46.86 -18.21
CA ARG A 224 24.26 47.14 -19.47
C ARG A 224 23.55 48.18 -20.33
N LEU A 225 22.22 48.05 -20.49
CA LEU A 225 21.42 49.02 -21.24
C LEU A 225 21.35 50.38 -20.52
N GLY A 226 21.29 50.39 -19.19
CA GLY A 226 21.33 51.59 -18.37
C GLY A 226 22.66 52.33 -18.49
N ASP A 227 23.78 51.63 -18.49
CA ASP A 227 25.11 52.22 -18.68
C ASP A 227 25.31 52.75 -20.11
N ALA A 228 24.78 52.04 -21.11
CA ALA A 228 24.78 52.49 -22.50
C ALA A 228 23.91 53.75 -22.68
N ALA A 229 22.73 53.79 -22.07
CA ALA A 229 21.84 54.94 -22.09
C ALA A 229 22.45 56.15 -21.38
N LYS A 230 23.09 55.97 -20.21
CA LYS A 230 23.83 57.05 -19.53
C LYS A 230 24.95 57.61 -20.41
N LYS A 231 25.73 56.74 -21.07
CA LYS A 231 26.78 57.16 -22.01
C LYS A 231 26.22 57.89 -23.24
N ALA A 232 25.04 57.50 -23.72
CA ALA A 232 24.38 58.15 -24.84
C ALA A 232 23.77 59.52 -24.46
N ILE A 233 23.13 59.62 -23.27
CA ILE A 233 22.55 60.86 -22.75
C ILE A 233 23.62 61.93 -22.48
N VAL A 234 24.78 61.55 -21.93
CA VAL A 234 25.90 62.47 -21.72
C VAL A 234 26.47 63.03 -23.05
N LYS A 235 26.32 62.30 -24.15
CA LYS A 235 26.80 62.73 -25.48
C LYS A 235 25.78 63.54 -26.28
N LEU A 236 24.54 63.69 -25.79
CA LEU A 236 23.54 64.51 -26.45
C LEU A 236 23.84 66.00 -26.18
N PRO A 237 24.06 66.83 -27.22
CA PRO A 237 24.28 68.26 -27.05
C PRO A 237 22.98 68.90 -26.56
N LEU A 238 22.92 69.24 -25.28
CA LEU A 238 21.78 69.96 -24.69
C LEU A 238 21.80 71.42 -25.18
N LYS A 239 21.18 71.67 -26.34
CA LYS A 239 20.89 73.03 -26.80
C LYS A 239 19.58 73.46 -26.13
N THR A 240 19.68 74.16 -25.01
CA THR A 240 18.54 74.75 -24.30
C THR A 240 17.85 75.80 -25.20
N ILE A 241 16.62 75.53 -25.61
CA ILE A 241 15.79 76.47 -26.38
C ILE A 241 15.46 77.67 -25.46
N ARG A 242 15.98 78.86 -25.80
CA ARG A 242 15.56 80.12 -25.16
C ARG A 242 14.15 80.48 -25.64
N LYS A 243 13.33 81.10 -24.77
CA LYS A 243 11.90 81.44 -24.97
C LYS A 243 11.54 82.21 -26.25
N GLY A 244 12.52 82.70 -27.04
CA GLY A 244 12.29 83.41 -28.31
C GLY A 244 12.12 82.52 -29.55
N ASP A 245 12.57 81.25 -29.52
CA ASP A 245 12.60 80.39 -30.73
C ASP A 245 11.42 79.41 -30.83
N GLN A 246 10.47 79.44 -29.89
CA GLN A 246 9.33 78.52 -29.88
C GLN A 246 8.44 78.64 -31.13
N VAL A 247 8.32 79.85 -31.69
CA VAL A 247 7.42 80.13 -32.82
C VAL A 247 8.00 79.55 -34.13
N GLY A 248 9.31 79.61 -34.32
CA GLY A 248 9.97 79.07 -35.53
C GLY A 248 9.97 77.55 -35.59
N VAL A 249 10.13 76.88 -34.45
CA VAL A 249 10.10 75.41 -34.36
C VAL A 249 8.69 74.88 -34.61
N LEU A 250 7.67 75.53 -34.06
CA LEU A 250 6.27 75.15 -34.28
C LEU A 250 5.87 75.28 -35.76
N LEU A 251 6.34 76.33 -36.44
CA LEU A 251 6.06 76.59 -37.85
C LEU A 251 6.69 75.53 -38.78
N ASN A 252 7.88 75.02 -38.43
CA ASN A 252 8.55 73.98 -39.21
C ASN A 252 7.90 72.59 -39.01
N ILE A 253 7.39 72.30 -37.81
CA ILE A 253 6.64 71.06 -37.55
C ILE A 253 5.27 71.10 -38.26
N LEU A 254 4.59 72.24 -38.27
CA LEU A 254 3.33 72.42 -39.01
C LEU A 254 3.52 72.26 -40.52
N LYS A 255 4.64 72.73 -41.09
CA LYS A 255 5.00 72.50 -42.50
C LYS A 255 5.30 71.04 -42.82
N ALA A 256 5.94 70.30 -41.90
CA ALA A 256 6.26 68.88 -42.10
C ALA A 256 5.03 67.96 -42.02
N LEU A 257 3.98 68.38 -41.30
CA LEU A 257 2.72 67.64 -41.15
C LEU A 257 1.71 67.89 -42.30
N GLY A 258 2.10 68.62 -43.36
CA GLY A 258 1.27 68.82 -44.55
C GLY A 258 -0.03 69.61 -44.31
N LEU A 259 -0.15 70.30 -43.17
CA LEU A 259 -1.29 71.15 -42.86
C LEU A 259 -1.14 72.50 -43.61
N PRO A 260 -2.16 72.96 -44.36
CA PRO A 260 -2.07 74.21 -45.10
C PRO A 260 -2.05 75.40 -44.14
N VAL A 261 -0.86 75.97 -43.92
CA VAL A 261 -0.70 77.24 -43.22
C VAL A 261 -1.05 78.36 -44.20
N ARG A 262 -2.24 78.93 -44.07
CA ARG A 262 -2.72 80.04 -44.92
C ARG A 262 -1.91 81.29 -44.62
N SER A 263 -0.99 81.63 -45.52
CA SER A 263 -0.30 82.91 -45.58
C SER A 263 -1.30 84.02 -45.90
N GLN A 264 -1.53 84.93 -44.95
CA GLN A 264 -1.92 86.30 -45.29
C GLN A 264 -0.79 87.23 -44.87
N ALA A 265 0.08 87.50 -45.84
CA ALA A 265 0.93 88.68 -45.82
C ALA A 265 0.07 89.85 -46.30
N THR A 266 -0.41 90.67 -45.36
CA THR A 266 -0.93 92.00 -45.68
C THR A 266 0.14 93.00 -45.30
N THR A 267 0.91 93.43 -46.29
CA THR A 267 1.84 94.56 -46.19
C THR A 267 1.04 95.83 -46.43
N LEU A 268 1.02 96.78 -45.49
CA LEU A 268 0.72 98.18 -45.76
C LEU A 268 1.38 99.10 -44.71
N THR A 269 2.50 99.67 -45.16
CA THR A 269 2.94 101.07 -45.00
C THR A 269 3.17 101.69 -43.61
N THR A 270 4.42 102.10 -43.42
CA THR A 270 4.98 103.04 -42.45
C THR A 270 4.49 104.48 -42.62
N LYS A 271 4.28 105.24 -41.51
CA LYS A 271 4.96 106.52 -41.12
C LYS A 271 4.23 107.20 -39.93
N PRO A 272 4.76 108.28 -39.29
CA PRO A 272 5.91 108.40 -38.37
C PRO A 272 5.49 108.78 -36.91
N THR A 273 6.47 108.75 -35.99
CA THR A 273 6.44 109.41 -34.66
C THR A 273 6.22 110.93 -34.76
N PRO A 274 5.67 111.57 -33.71
CA PRO A 274 6.55 112.36 -32.83
C PRO A 274 6.08 112.43 -31.35
N GLY A 275 6.99 112.86 -30.47
CA GLY A 275 6.66 113.59 -29.23
C GLY A 275 6.15 112.78 -28.05
#